data_AF-A0A950CYH2-F1
#
_entry.id   AF-A0A950CYH2-F1
#
_cell.length_a   1.000
_cell.length_b   1.000
_cell.length_c   1.000
_cell.angle_alpha   90.00
_cell.angle_beta   90.00
_cell.angle_gamma   90.00
#
_symmetry.space_group_name_H-M   'P 1'
#
loop_
_entity.id
_entity.type
_entity.pdbx_description
1 polymer ?
#
loop_
_entity_poly.entity_id
_entity_poly.type
_entity_poly.pdbx_seq_one_letter_code
_entity_poly.pdbx_strand_id
1 'polypeptide(L)'
;SWTGTMFEYLMPVIWMRSHPETLLDRAAESAVRAQKAYGENRNVPWGISEAAYSARDQSGNYQYAAFGVPCLALNVARSGTLVISPYSSCLALMVDAEGSVKNLLGMARRKWLTDYGFYESADYTAFPARRLLPRKYELVHCWMAHHQGMSLVAICNVLFDSPFQRWFHAERLVQASELILQERPLRVKPINDVQPRRVLPFGAKTRAAKLRQAT
;
A
#
# COMPACT_ATOMS: atom_id res chain seq x y z
N SER A 1 -2.65 -6.82 -7.43
CA SER A 1 -1.60 -6.65 -6.42
C SER A 1 -1.27 -7.99 -5.79
N TRP A 2 0.02 -8.31 -5.65
CA TRP A 2 0.48 -9.56 -5.02
C TRP A 2 0.29 -9.46 -3.51
N THR A 3 0.80 -8.40 -2.87
CA THR A 3 0.80 -8.25 -1.41
C THR A 3 -0.30 -7.36 -0.84
N GLY A 4 -0.97 -6.58 -1.68
CA GLY A 4 -1.97 -5.59 -1.27
C GLY A 4 -1.39 -4.27 -0.76
N THR A 5 -0.12 -3.96 -1.07
CA THR A 5 0.52 -2.70 -0.66
C THR A 5 -0.07 -1.51 -1.42
N MET A 6 -0.09 -0.32 -0.82
CA MET A 6 -0.53 0.89 -1.52
C MET A 6 0.41 1.24 -2.68
N PHE A 7 1.71 1.02 -2.52
CA PHE A 7 2.72 1.26 -3.56
C PHE A 7 2.41 0.50 -4.85
N GLU A 8 2.02 -0.77 -4.78
CA GLU A 8 1.73 -1.58 -5.97
C GLU A 8 0.61 -0.96 -6.84
N TYR A 9 -0.29 -0.18 -6.24
CA TYR A 9 -1.36 0.53 -6.95
C TYR A 9 -0.98 1.96 -7.33
N LEU A 10 -0.22 2.66 -6.48
CA LEU A 10 -0.09 4.13 -6.58
C LEU A 10 1.29 4.61 -7.02
N MET A 11 2.34 3.79 -6.99
CA MET A 11 3.63 4.18 -7.57
C MET A 11 3.53 4.49 -9.06
N PRO A 12 2.78 3.74 -9.89
CA PRO A 12 2.59 4.12 -11.29
C PRO A 12 1.93 5.50 -11.44
N VAL A 13 1.04 5.90 -10.53
CA VAL A 13 0.27 7.15 -10.61
C VAL A 13 1.16 8.39 -10.49
N ILE A 14 2.32 8.31 -9.83
CA ILE A 14 3.25 9.45 -9.77
C ILE A 14 4.07 9.66 -11.07
N TRP A 15 4.06 8.68 -11.98
CA TRP A 15 4.78 8.72 -13.26
C TRP A 15 3.86 8.72 -14.48
N MET A 16 2.76 7.97 -14.42
CA MET A 16 1.84 7.75 -15.52
C MET A 16 0.58 8.60 -15.38
N ARG A 17 0.07 9.13 -16.48
CA ARG A 17 -1.25 9.75 -16.53
C ARG A 17 -2.32 8.72 -16.16
N SER A 18 -3.29 9.14 -15.36
CA SER A 18 -4.54 8.40 -15.16
C SER A 18 -5.61 8.98 -16.06
N HIS A 19 -6.47 8.12 -16.60
CA HIS A 19 -7.63 8.51 -17.38
C HIS A 19 -8.90 8.06 -16.67
N PRO A 20 -9.91 8.94 -16.50
CA PRO A 20 -11.14 8.60 -15.80
C PRO A 20 -11.80 7.34 -16.36
N GLU A 21 -12.35 6.52 -15.47
CA GLU A 21 -13.11 5.31 -15.79
C GLU A 21 -12.32 4.18 -16.48
N THR A 22 -10.99 4.28 -16.51
CA THR A 22 -10.12 3.18 -16.94
C THR A 22 -9.94 2.15 -15.84
N LEU A 23 -9.43 0.98 -16.21
CA LEU A 23 -9.16 -0.11 -15.28
C LEU A 23 -8.16 0.34 -14.19
N LEU A 24 -7.10 1.04 -14.59
CA LEU A 24 -6.06 1.53 -13.68
C LEU A 24 -6.59 2.63 -12.74
N ASP A 25 -7.37 3.56 -13.27
CA ASP A 25 -8.02 4.63 -12.49
C ASP A 25 -8.93 4.07 -11.40
N ARG A 26 -9.86 3.18 -11.78
CA ARG A 26 -10.76 2.52 -10.83
C ARG A 26 -10.01 1.65 -9.83
N ALA A 27 -8.90 1.03 -10.22
CA ALA A 27 -8.07 0.23 -9.33
C ALA A 27 -7.39 1.12 -8.26
N ALA A 28 -6.83 2.26 -8.67
CA ALA A 28 -6.20 3.22 -7.76
C ALA A 28 -7.20 3.76 -6.74
N GLU A 29 -8.37 4.23 -7.19
CA GLU A 29 -9.41 4.70 -6.28
C GLU A 29 -9.90 3.61 -5.32
N SER A 30 -10.10 2.39 -5.83
CA SER A 30 -10.57 1.26 -5.02
C SER A 30 -9.55 0.86 -3.96
N ALA A 31 -8.25 0.94 -4.29
CA ALA A 31 -7.17 0.71 -3.32
C ALA A 31 -7.20 1.74 -2.19
N VAL A 32 -7.33 3.04 -2.50
CA VAL A 32 -7.44 4.11 -1.48
C VAL A 32 -8.68 3.91 -0.60
N ARG A 33 -9.84 3.61 -1.20
CA ARG A 33 -11.07 3.32 -0.43
C ARG A 33 -10.89 2.14 0.53
N ALA A 34 -10.30 1.04 0.04
CA ALA A 34 -10.04 -0.14 0.85
C ALA A 34 -9.05 0.14 2.00
N GLN A 35 -8.01 0.92 1.74
CA GLN A 35 -7.01 1.35 2.74
C GLN A 35 -7.65 2.19 3.85
N LYS A 36 -8.46 3.19 3.48
CA LYS A 36 -9.22 4.01 4.43
C LYS A 36 -10.13 3.17 5.32
N ALA A 37 -10.96 2.32 4.70
CA ALA A 37 -11.86 1.43 5.43
C ALA A 37 -11.11 0.46 6.35
N TYR A 38 -9.96 -0.06 5.91
CA TYR A 38 -9.15 -0.97 6.72
C TYR A 38 -8.55 -0.28 7.95
N GLY A 39 -8.08 0.97 7.80
CA GLY A 39 -7.57 1.80 8.89
C GLY A 39 -8.65 2.21 9.88
N GLU A 40 -9.81 2.66 9.39
CA GLU A 40 -10.97 3.05 10.18
C GLU A 40 -11.47 1.89 11.07
N ASN A 41 -11.65 0.70 10.48
CA ASN A 41 -12.06 -0.51 11.20
C ASN A 41 -11.07 -0.94 12.29
N ARG A 42 -9.84 -0.44 12.27
CA ARG A 42 -8.79 -0.73 13.25
C ARG A 42 -8.47 0.45 14.17
N ASN A 43 -9.16 1.57 13.99
CA ASN A 43 -8.94 2.83 14.71
C ASN A 43 -7.47 3.30 14.64
N VAL A 44 -6.89 3.26 13.43
CA VAL A 44 -5.53 3.74 13.14
C VAL A 44 -5.56 4.62 11.88
N PRO A 45 -4.55 5.48 11.66
CA PRO A 45 -4.37 6.12 10.36
C PRO A 45 -4.25 5.07 9.24
N TRP A 46 -4.69 5.39 8.03
CA TRP A 46 -4.53 4.51 6.86
C TRP A 46 -3.18 4.78 6.18
N GLY A 47 -2.73 3.89 5.29
CA GLY A 47 -1.41 3.99 4.66
C GLY A 47 -0.56 2.74 4.83
N ILE A 48 -1.03 1.58 4.37
CA ILE A 48 -0.29 0.33 4.50
C ILE A 48 0.42 0.01 3.18
N SER A 49 1.73 -0.14 3.24
CA SER A 49 2.56 -0.50 2.08
C SER A 49 3.85 -1.17 2.55
N GLU A 50 4.79 -1.48 1.66
CA GLU A 50 6.12 -1.90 2.10
C GLU A 50 6.80 -0.81 2.95
N ALA A 51 7.40 -1.20 4.06
CA ALA A 51 8.00 -0.26 5.00
C ALA A 51 8.99 -0.97 5.92
N ALA A 52 9.85 -0.19 6.58
CA ALA A 52 10.52 -0.69 7.77
C ALA A 52 9.52 -0.85 8.94
N TYR A 53 9.76 -1.80 9.85
CA TYR A 53 8.90 -2.10 11.00
C TYR A 53 9.72 -2.38 12.26
N SER A 54 9.08 -2.57 13.41
CA SER A 54 9.78 -2.49 14.70
C SER A 54 10.77 -3.63 14.99
N ALA A 55 10.73 -4.74 14.26
CA ALA A 55 11.73 -5.79 14.39
C ALA A 55 13.11 -5.28 13.96
N ARG A 56 14.16 -5.74 14.66
CA ARG A 56 15.54 -5.32 14.40
C ARG A 56 16.47 -6.51 14.17
N ASP A 57 17.49 -6.34 13.34
CA ASP A 57 18.60 -7.31 13.26
C ASP A 57 19.53 -7.22 14.49
N GLN A 58 20.56 -8.07 14.51
CA GLN A 58 21.59 -8.08 15.55
C GLN A 58 22.39 -6.77 15.63
N SER A 59 22.42 -5.99 14.55
CA SER A 59 23.08 -4.68 14.49
C SER A 59 22.16 -3.54 14.91
N GLY A 60 20.89 -3.83 15.25
CA GLY A 60 19.90 -2.85 15.64
C GLY A 60 19.18 -2.15 14.48
N ASN A 61 19.40 -2.57 13.22
CA ASN A 61 18.71 -1.99 12.08
C ASN A 61 17.27 -2.49 12.02
N TYR A 62 16.32 -1.57 11.78
CA TYR A 62 14.95 -1.95 11.51
C TYR A 62 14.83 -2.85 10.28
N GLN A 63 14.01 -3.88 10.39
CA GLN A 63 13.72 -4.83 9.32
C GLN A 63 12.74 -4.22 8.33
N TYR A 64 12.80 -4.68 7.08
CA TYR A 64 11.97 -4.19 5.97
C TYR A 64 11.08 -5.29 5.41
N ALA A 65 9.86 -4.94 5.02
CA ALA A 65 8.87 -5.90 4.57
C ALA A 65 7.74 -5.27 3.75
N ALA A 66 7.09 -6.09 2.92
CA ALA A 66 5.81 -5.73 2.30
C ALA A 66 4.63 -5.99 3.24
N PHE A 67 3.83 -4.95 3.46
CA PHE A 67 2.58 -5.00 4.21
C PHE A 67 1.44 -4.58 3.31
N GLY A 68 0.30 -5.27 3.40
CA GLY A 68 -0.82 -4.94 2.54
C GLY A 68 -2.17 -5.24 3.14
N VAL A 69 -3.18 -4.62 2.55
CA VAL A 69 -4.58 -4.80 2.93
C VAL A 69 -5.08 -6.12 2.35
N PRO A 70 -5.62 -7.05 3.16
CA PRO A 70 -5.95 -8.41 2.69
C PRO A 70 -7.00 -8.46 1.57
N CYS A 71 -7.92 -7.50 1.49
CA CYS A 71 -8.90 -7.45 0.41
C CYS A 71 -8.32 -6.93 -0.93
N LEU A 72 -7.11 -6.38 -0.92
CA LEU A 72 -6.37 -5.97 -2.12
C LEU A 72 -5.32 -6.99 -2.57
N ALA A 73 -5.00 -7.97 -1.72
CA ALA A 73 -3.89 -8.89 -1.93
C ALA A 73 -4.31 -10.21 -2.57
N LEU A 74 -3.52 -10.71 -3.53
CA LEU A 74 -3.61 -12.10 -3.98
C LEU A 74 -2.99 -13.06 -2.95
N ASN A 75 -1.88 -12.66 -2.34
CA ASN A 75 -1.17 -13.39 -1.30
C ASN A 75 -1.36 -12.70 0.06
N VAL A 76 -2.02 -13.40 0.99
CA VAL A 76 -2.38 -12.88 2.32
C VAL A 76 -1.48 -13.38 3.46
N ALA A 77 -0.29 -13.92 3.15
CA ALA A 77 0.61 -14.50 4.15
C ALA A 77 0.99 -13.55 5.30
N ARG A 78 0.96 -12.22 5.07
CA ARG A 78 1.24 -11.18 6.08
C ARG A 78 0.01 -10.35 6.47
N SER A 79 -1.19 -10.86 6.26
CA SER A 79 -2.46 -10.14 6.54
C SER A 79 -2.70 -9.74 8.01
N GLY A 80 -1.89 -10.24 8.95
CA GLY A 80 -1.99 -9.98 10.39
C GLY A 80 -1.11 -8.85 10.93
N THR A 81 -0.18 -8.30 10.14
CA THR A 81 0.69 -7.19 10.56
C THR A 81 0.06 -5.84 10.23
N LEU A 82 0.19 -4.86 11.13
CA LEU A 82 -0.41 -3.54 10.97
C LEU A 82 0.67 -2.46 11.09
N VAL A 83 1.27 -2.12 9.95
CA VAL A 83 2.32 -1.11 9.84
C VAL A 83 1.80 -0.01 8.94
N ILE A 84 1.80 1.23 9.45
CA ILE A 84 1.33 2.40 8.73
C ILE A 84 2.52 3.25 8.31
N SER A 85 2.67 3.52 7.01
CA SER A 85 3.74 4.34 6.46
C SER A 85 3.21 5.66 5.89
N PRO A 86 3.76 6.82 6.30
CA PRO A 86 3.32 8.13 5.80
C PRO A 86 3.49 8.31 4.29
N TYR A 87 4.54 7.75 3.69
CA TYR A 87 4.76 7.87 2.25
C TYR A 87 3.60 7.29 1.42
N SER A 88 2.93 6.25 1.94
CA SER A 88 1.74 5.69 1.30
C SER A 88 0.62 6.71 1.19
N SER A 89 0.43 7.54 2.23
CA SER A 89 -0.55 8.63 2.20
C SER A 89 -0.12 9.75 1.25
N CYS A 90 1.18 10.01 1.14
CA CYS A 90 1.71 10.93 0.13
C CYS A 90 1.42 10.44 -1.29
N LEU A 91 1.64 9.15 -1.60
CA LEU A 91 1.30 8.59 -2.91
C LEU A 91 -0.19 8.77 -3.27
N ALA A 92 -1.07 8.65 -2.28
CA ALA A 92 -2.51 8.83 -2.46
C ALA A 92 -2.94 10.29 -2.71
N LEU A 93 -2.06 11.29 -2.58
CA LEU A 93 -2.38 12.69 -2.90
C LEU A 93 -2.88 12.88 -4.34
N MET A 94 -2.38 12.08 -5.28
CA MET A 94 -2.76 12.11 -6.69
C MET A 94 -4.15 11.49 -6.98
N VAL A 95 -4.75 10.82 -5.99
CA VAL A 95 -6.05 10.13 -6.13
C VAL A 95 -7.10 10.77 -5.22
N ASP A 96 -6.72 11.10 -3.99
CA ASP A 96 -7.57 11.71 -2.97
C ASP A 96 -6.76 12.71 -2.14
N ALA A 97 -6.56 13.90 -2.70
CA ALA A 97 -5.75 14.94 -2.09
C ALA A 97 -6.25 15.33 -0.69
N GLU A 98 -7.55 15.57 -0.54
CA GLU A 98 -8.13 16.04 0.73
C GLU A 98 -7.97 14.99 1.84
N GLY A 99 -8.34 13.73 1.56
CA GLY A 99 -8.23 12.66 2.55
C GLY A 99 -6.77 12.35 2.90
N SER A 100 -5.86 12.38 1.93
CA SER A 100 -4.41 12.24 2.16
C SER A 100 -3.87 13.34 3.07
N VAL A 101 -4.17 14.61 2.78
CA VAL A 101 -3.74 15.74 3.61
C VAL A 101 -4.29 15.62 5.03
N LYS A 102 -5.58 15.30 5.19
CA LYS A 102 -6.19 15.09 6.51
C LYS A 102 -5.50 13.98 7.29
N ASN A 103 -5.15 12.88 6.63
CA ASN A 103 -4.45 11.75 7.25
C ASN A 103 -3.02 12.12 7.67
N LEU A 104 -2.27 12.76 6.79
CA LEU A 104 -0.90 13.24 7.04
C LEU A 104 -0.86 14.28 8.19
N LEU A 105 -1.79 15.22 8.22
CA LEU A 105 -1.94 16.16 9.35
C LEU A 105 -2.27 15.42 10.64
N GLY A 106 -3.07 14.35 10.58
CA GLY A 106 -3.31 13.44 11.70
C GLY A 106 -2.03 12.79 12.21
N MET A 107 -1.16 12.30 11.32
CA MET A 107 0.14 11.74 11.67
C MET A 107 1.09 12.80 12.25
N ALA A 108 1.11 14.01 11.68
CA ALA A 108 1.91 15.12 12.17
C ALA A 108 1.53 15.52 13.61
N ARG A 109 0.22 15.62 13.93
CA ARG A 109 -0.26 15.86 15.30
C ARG A 109 0.16 14.77 16.30
N ARG A 110 0.46 13.56 15.81
CA ARG A 110 0.99 12.45 16.60
C ARG A 110 2.53 12.46 16.71
N LYS A 111 3.19 13.51 16.23
CA LYS A 111 4.65 13.70 16.22
C LYS A 111 5.41 12.73 15.30
N TRP A 112 4.79 12.31 14.19
CA TRP A 112 5.45 11.46 13.19
C TRP A 112 6.31 12.27 12.22
N LEU A 113 6.02 13.57 12.10
CA LEU A 113 6.75 14.51 11.25
C LEU A 113 7.91 15.13 12.04
N THR A 114 9.08 15.20 11.41
CA THR A 114 10.31 15.79 11.94
C THR A 114 10.91 16.76 10.94
N ASP A 115 12.06 17.35 11.27
CA ASP A 115 12.82 18.24 10.40
C ASP A 115 13.29 17.56 9.09
N TYR A 116 13.45 16.23 9.11
CA TYR A 116 13.83 15.43 7.94
C TYR A 116 12.63 14.83 7.20
N GLY A 117 11.41 15.28 7.51
CA GLY A 117 10.17 14.70 7.00
C GLY A 117 9.60 13.65 7.95
N PHE A 118 8.62 12.90 7.46
CA PHE A 118 7.95 11.87 8.24
C PHE A 118 8.90 10.70 8.53
N TYR A 119 8.84 10.16 9.75
CA TYR A 119 9.40 8.85 10.06
C TYR A 119 8.83 7.77 9.13
N GLU A 120 9.61 6.72 8.94
CA GLU A 120 9.34 5.64 8.01
C GLU A 120 7.98 4.97 8.23
N SER A 121 7.67 4.60 9.48
CA SER A 121 6.38 3.97 9.78
C SER A 121 6.03 3.99 11.28
N ALA A 122 4.79 3.60 11.57
CA ALA A 122 4.32 3.25 12.91
C ALA A 122 3.83 1.80 12.91
N ASP A 123 4.42 0.97 13.76
CA ASP A 123 4.07 -0.44 13.91
C ASP A 123 3.09 -0.64 15.06
N TYR A 124 1.87 -1.08 14.72
CA TYR A 124 0.78 -1.39 15.65
C TYR A 124 0.66 -2.89 15.93
N THR A 125 1.53 -3.73 15.37
CA THR A 125 1.42 -5.20 15.37
C THR A 125 1.48 -5.75 16.79
N ALA A 126 2.39 -5.26 17.63
CA ALA A 126 2.55 -5.72 19.01
C ALA A 126 1.45 -5.23 19.98
N PHE A 127 0.56 -4.33 19.53
CA PHE A 127 -0.41 -3.67 20.39
C PHE A 127 -1.83 -4.05 19.96
N PRO A 128 -2.50 -5.00 20.63
CA PRO A 128 -3.89 -5.34 20.29
C PRO A 128 -4.82 -4.15 20.48
N ALA A 129 -5.89 -4.10 19.69
CA ALA A 129 -6.88 -3.04 19.77
C ALA A 129 -7.53 -3.01 21.17
N ARG A 130 -7.63 -1.81 21.75
CA ARG A 130 -8.35 -1.57 23.01
C ARG A 130 -9.60 -0.74 22.68
N ARG A 131 -10.77 -1.22 23.11
CA ARG A 131 -12.07 -0.65 22.71
C ARG A 131 -12.27 0.82 23.11
N LEU A 132 -11.54 1.30 24.12
CA LEU A 132 -11.75 2.62 24.75
C LEU A 132 -10.51 3.52 24.74
N LEU A 133 -9.37 3.07 24.19
CA LEU A 133 -8.12 3.84 24.22
C LEU A 133 -7.47 3.89 22.83
N PRO A 134 -6.76 4.99 22.51
CA PRO A 134 -5.91 5.04 21.32
C PRO A 134 -4.98 3.84 21.28
N ARG A 135 -4.91 3.19 20.12
CA ARG A 135 -4.03 2.04 19.93
C ARG A 135 -2.58 2.51 20.04
N LYS A 136 -1.79 1.82 20.86
CA LYS A 136 -0.34 2.07 20.98
C LYS A 136 0.37 1.59 19.71
N TYR A 137 1.51 2.19 19.42
CA TYR A 137 2.40 1.83 18.31
C TYR A 137 3.84 2.13 18.70
N GLU A 138 4.78 1.48 18.01
CA GLU A 138 6.20 1.84 18.02
C GLU A 138 6.49 2.66 16.76
N LEU A 139 7.12 3.83 16.91
CA LEU A 139 7.62 4.58 15.77
C LEU A 139 8.93 3.97 15.28
N VAL A 140 9.04 3.84 13.97
CA VAL A 140 10.24 3.38 13.29
C VAL A 140 11.07 4.60 12.94
N HIS A 141 12.06 4.88 13.77
CA HIS A 141 12.87 6.10 13.72
C HIS A 141 13.97 6.02 12.64
N CYS A 142 13.57 5.86 11.39
CA CYS A 142 14.45 5.99 10.23
C CYS A 142 13.76 6.70 9.06
N TRP A 143 14.52 7.01 8.02
CA TRP A 143 14.04 7.61 6.78
C TRP A 143 14.62 6.85 5.60
N MET A 144 13.76 6.32 4.74
CA MET A 144 14.21 5.67 3.51
C MET A 144 14.20 6.68 2.36
N ALA A 145 15.34 6.83 1.70
CA ALA A 145 15.51 7.82 0.64
C ALA A 145 14.46 7.69 -0.49
N HIS A 146 14.10 6.45 -0.86
CA HIS A 146 13.10 6.22 -1.91
C HIS A 146 11.66 6.56 -1.45
N HIS A 147 11.31 6.34 -0.18
CA HIS A 147 10.01 6.75 0.37
C HIS A 147 9.87 8.26 0.49
N GLN A 148 10.94 8.94 0.91
CA GLN A 148 10.98 10.40 0.91
C GLN A 148 10.93 10.96 -0.52
N GLY A 149 11.70 10.37 -1.44
CA GLY A 149 11.70 10.74 -2.86
C GLY A 149 10.32 10.61 -3.49
N MET A 150 9.64 9.48 -3.32
CA MET A 150 8.26 9.28 -3.80
C MET A 150 7.27 10.26 -3.19
N SER A 151 7.42 10.57 -1.89
CA SER A 151 6.57 11.56 -1.22
C SER A 151 6.72 12.94 -1.84
N LEU A 152 7.96 13.37 -2.09
CA LEU A 152 8.26 14.66 -2.72
C LEU A 152 7.73 14.71 -4.16
N VAL A 153 7.92 13.66 -4.95
CA VAL A 153 7.38 13.59 -6.32
C VAL A 153 5.85 13.70 -6.32
N ALA A 154 5.16 12.98 -5.43
CA ALA A 154 3.70 13.05 -5.32
C ALA A 154 3.22 14.47 -4.95
N ILE A 155 3.86 15.10 -3.96
CA ILE A 155 3.55 16.48 -3.56
C ILE A 155 3.80 17.45 -4.73
N CYS A 156 4.94 17.34 -5.40
CA CYS A 156 5.26 18.18 -6.56
C CYS A 156 4.26 17.99 -7.70
N ASN A 157 3.79 16.77 -7.95
CA ASN A 157 2.78 16.54 -8.97
C ASN A 157 1.46 17.22 -8.64
N VAL A 158 1.01 17.20 -7.39
CA VAL A 158 -0.21 17.92 -6.99
C VAL A 158 -0.03 19.43 -7.07
N LEU A 159 1.11 19.96 -6.67
CA LEU A 159 1.32 21.43 -6.56
C LEU A 159 1.69 22.10 -7.89
N PHE A 160 2.35 21.39 -8.81
CA PHE A 160 2.95 21.98 -10.02
C PHE A 160 2.41 21.37 -11.33
N ASP A 161 1.16 20.92 -11.29
CA ASP A 161 0.45 20.35 -12.45
C ASP A 161 1.18 19.12 -13.03
N SER A 162 1.63 18.22 -12.18
CA SER A 162 2.22 16.92 -12.56
C SER A 162 3.46 17.02 -13.48
N PRO A 163 4.53 17.75 -13.08
CA PRO A 163 5.71 17.90 -13.93
C PRO A 163 6.41 16.57 -14.21
N PHE A 164 6.41 15.63 -13.26
CA PHE A 164 7.04 14.32 -13.46
C PHE A 164 6.25 13.44 -14.43
N GLN A 165 4.92 13.50 -14.40
CA GLN A 165 4.11 12.82 -15.41
C GLN A 165 4.34 13.42 -16.79
N ARG A 166 4.35 14.76 -16.93
CA ARG A 166 4.63 15.41 -18.22
C ARG A 166 6.02 15.05 -18.74
N TRP A 167 7.02 15.01 -17.87
CA TRP A 167 8.37 14.60 -18.22
C TRP A 167 8.42 13.13 -18.69
N PHE A 168 7.80 12.21 -17.95
CA PHE A 168 7.75 10.80 -18.32
C PHE A 168 7.03 10.58 -19.66
N HIS A 169 5.92 11.28 -19.88
CA HIS A 169 5.14 11.20 -21.13
C HIS A 169 5.73 12.00 -22.30
N ALA A 170 6.84 12.72 -22.11
CA ALA A 170 7.59 13.31 -23.21
C ALA A 170 8.48 12.28 -23.95
N GLU A 171 8.74 11.12 -23.34
CA GLU A 171 9.56 10.05 -23.92
C GLU A 171 8.81 9.32 -25.05
N ARG A 172 9.48 9.12 -26.19
CA ARG A 172 8.86 8.57 -27.40
C ARG A 172 8.35 7.14 -27.20
N LEU A 173 9.08 6.33 -26.44
CA LEU A 173 8.66 4.96 -26.12
C LEU A 173 7.40 4.92 -25.27
N VAL A 174 7.23 5.88 -24.36
CA VAL A 174 6.02 6.01 -23.53
C VAL A 174 4.85 6.44 -24.40
N GLN A 175 5.02 7.47 -25.24
CA GLN A 175 3.98 7.95 -26.15
C GLN A 175 3.47 6.85 -27.09
N ALA A 176 4.39 6.05 -27.65
CA ALA A 176 4.04 4.95 -28.54
C ALA A 176 3.14 3.88 -27.87
N SER A 177 3.18 3.79 -26.53
CA SER A 177 2.45 2.79 -25.75
C SER A 177 1.31 3.38 -24.89
N GLU A 178 1.10 4.70 -24.93
CA GLU A 178 0.21 5.42 -24.00
C GLU A 178 -1.26 4.96 -24.11
N LEU A 179 -1.69 4.52 -25.30
CA LEU A 179 -3.06 4.03 -25.53
C LEU A 179 -3.43 2.82 -24.64
N ILE A 180 -2.44 2.05 -24.17
CA ILE A 180 -2.69 0.92 -23.26
C ILE A 180 -3.24 1.40 -21.91
N LEU A 181 -2.93 2.63 -21.50
CA LEU A 181 -3.45 3.23 -20.26
C LEU A 181 -4.95 3.56 -20.33
N GLN A 182 -5.55 3.49 -21.52
CA GLN A 182 -6.97 3.80 -21.74
C GLN A 182 -7.89 2.58 -21.68
N GLU A 183 -7.38 1.42 -21.27
CA GLU A 183 -8.18 0.21 -21.12
C GLU A 183 -9.34 0.44 -20.15
N ARG A 184 -10.56 0.18 -20.62
CA ARG A 184 -11.77 0.25 -19.79
C ARG A 184 -12.09 -1.13 -19.22
N PRO A 185 -12.59 -1.20 -17.97
CA PRO A 185 -13.03 -2.46 -17.40
C PRO A 185 -14.13 -3.09 -18.25
N LEU A 186 -14.10 -4.41 -18.39
CA LEU A 186 -15.14 -5.16 -19.07
C LEU A 186 -16.50 -4.90 -18.41
N ARG A 187 -17.52 -4.55 -19.20
CA ARG A 187 -18.91 -4.39 -18.73
C ARG A 187 -19.61 -5.73 -18.44
N VAL A 188 -18.86 -6.82 -18.43
CA VAL A 188 -19.39 -8.17 -18.19
C VAL A 188 -19.62 -8.32 -16.68
N LYS A 189 -20.80 -8.83 -16.29
CA LYS A 189 -21.04 -9.18 -14.89
C LYS A 189 -19.91 -10.09 -14.42
N PRO A 190 -19.29 -9.83 -13.26
CA PRO A 190 -18.36 -10.78 -12.69
C PRO A 190 -19.08 -12.12 -12.67
N ILE A 191 -18.49 -13.16 -13.26
CA ILE A 191 -18.85 -14.52 -12.87
C ILE A 191 -18.64 -14.51 -11.36
N ASN A 192 -19.67 -14.90 -10.60
CA ASN A 192 -19.58 -15.01 -9.15
C ASN A 192 -18.51 -16.04 -8.83
N ASP A 193 -17.25 -15.62 -8.85
CA ASP A 193 -16.14 -16.40 -8.36
C ASP A 193 -16.17 -16.17 -6.85
N VAL A 194 -16.98 -16.98 -6.18
CA VAL A 194 -17.27 -16.89 -4.74
C VAL A 194 -15.99 -16.98 -3.90
N GLN A 195 -14.87 -17.37 -4.52
CA GLN A 195 -13.52 -17.24 -4.01
C GLN A 195 -12.60 -17.04 -5.21
N PRO A 196 -11.88 -15.91 -5.40
CA PRO A 196 -10.59 -16.04 -6.07
C PRO A 196 -9.86 -17.12 -5.26
N ARG A 197 -9.40 -18.21 -5.89
CA ARG A 197 -8.58 -19.21 -5.21
C ARG A 197 -7.33 -18.49 -4.67
N ARG A 198 -7.47 -17.90 -3.47
CA ARG A 198 -6.40 -17.25 -2.72
C ARG A 198 -5.34 -18.32 -2.60
N VAL A 199 -4.18 -18.04 -3.18
CA VAL A 199 -3.14 -19.05 -3.38
C VAL A 199 -2.87 -19.70 -2.04
N LEU A 200 -3.02 -21.03 -2.02
CA LEU A 200 -2.85 -21.91 -0.86
C LEU A 200 -1.54 -21.54 -0.13
N PRO A 201 -1.51 -21.59 1.22
CA PRO A 201 -0.26 -21.41 1.93
C PRO A 201 0.73 -22.47 1.44
N PHE A 202 1.84 -22.02 0.83
CA PHE A 202 3.01 -22.87 0.59
C PHE A 202 3.51 -23.36 1.95
N GLY A 203 3.01 -24.51 2.39
CA GLY A 203 3.26 -25.03 3.74
C GLY A 203 2.36 -26.17 4.22
N ALA A 204 1.40 -26.66 3.42
CA ALA A 204 0.73 -27.92 3.75
C ALA A 204 1.68 -29.09 3.45
N LYS A 205 2.38 -29.57 4.48
CA LYS A 205 3.08 -30.86 4.45
C LYS A 205 2.15 -31.90 3.84
N THR A 206 2.52 -32.45 2.69
CA THR A 206 1.91 -33.63 2.11
C THR A 206 1.95 -34.73 3.16
N ARG A 207 0.81 -35.02 3.80
CA ARG A 207 0.65 -36.26 4.56
C ARG A 207 0.77 -37.39 3.53
N ALA A 208 1.92 -38.07 3.51
CA ALA A 208 2.07 -39.32 2.80
C ALA A 208 0.99 -40.28 3.29
N ALA A 209 0.05 -40.62 2.40
CA ALA A 209 -0.88 -41.70 2.63
C ALA A 209 -0.04 -42.98 2.74
N LYS A 210 0.00 -43.57 3.94
CA LYS A 210 0.53 -44.92 4.14
C LYS A 210 -0.33 -45.87 3.30
N LEU A 211 0.20 -46.37 2.19
CA LEU A 211 -0.30 -47.60 1.58
C LEU A 211 -0.12 -48.70 2.63
N ARG A 212 -1.23 -49.22 3.14
CA ARG A 212 -1.27 -50.52 3.83
C ARG A 212 -1.01 -51.57 2.75
N GLN A 213 0.13 -52.24 2.83
CA GLN A 213 0.34 -53.50 2.14
C GLN A 213 -0.55 -54.56 2.80
N ALA A 214 -1.24 -55.31 1.95
CA ALA A 214 -1.98 -56.50 2.32
C ALA A 214 -1.00 -57.65 2.61
N THR A 215 -1.19 -58.29 3.76
CA THR A 215 -1.04 -59.74 3.97
C THR A 215 -2.06 -60.14 5.02
#